data_AF-A0A259MRJ0-F1
#
_entry.id   AF-A0A259MRJ0-F1
#
_cell.length_a   1.000
_cell.length_b   1.000
_cell.length_c   1.000
_cell.angle_alpha   90.00
_cell.angle_beta   90.00
_cell.angle_gamma   90.00
#
_symmetry.space_group_name_H-M   'P 1'
#
loop_
_entity.id
_entity.type
_entity.pdbx_description
1 polymer ?
#
loop_
_entity_poly.entity_id
_entity_poly.type
_entity_poly.pdbx_seq_one_letter_code
_entity_poly.pdbx_strand_id
1 'polypeptide(L)'
;MATLIGVVSQVVGEVFAVASDGSRRPISEGDRVYAGEQLLTGVAGAVAVTLTNGQQLTLGRDSNITLDAQMFADRGEPQAPAAEAPPAAPSDADLTDVERLQAAIEAGVDP
;
A
#
# COMPACT_ATOMS: atom_id res chain seq x y z
N MET A 1 24.44 -11.59 2.33
CA MET A 1 24.71 -10.31 1.65
C MET A 1 23.43 -9.50 1.69
N ALA A 2 23.48 -8.21 2.06
CA ALA A 2 22.28 -7.36 2.03
C ALA A 2 22.02 -6.89 0.60
N THR A 3 20.83 -7.16 0.06
CA THR A 3 20.45 -6.73 -1.28
C THR A 3 19.96 -5.29 -1.22
N LEU A 4 20.57 -4.36 -1.95
CA LEU A 4 20.11 -2.97 -2.01
C LEU A 4 18.77 -2.90 -2.77
N ILE A 5 17.74 -2.36 -2.12
CA ILE A 5 16.41 -2.16 -2.72
C ILE A 5 16.30 -0.76 -3.32
N GLY A 6 16.84 0.26 -2.65
CA GLY A 6 16.72 1.63 -3.11
C GLY A 6 17.51 2.63 -2.27
N VAL A 7 17.41 3.89 -2.68
CA VAL A 7 18.00 5.04 -1.99
C VAL A 7 16.90 6.04 -1.69
N VAL A 8 16.88 6.56 -0.48
CA VAL A 8 15.91 7.55 -0.03
C VAL A 8 16.18 8.87 -0.74
N SER A 9 15.20 9.36 -1.48
CA SER A 9 15.32 10.62 -2.24
C SER A 9 14.75 11.82 -1.49
N GLN A 10 13.80 11.61 -0.58
CA GLN A 10 13.19 12.66 0.25
C GLN A 10 12.73 12.07 1.58
N VAL A 11 12.85 12.84 2.66
CA VAL A 11 12.32 12.52 4.00
C VAL A 11 11.65 13.76 4.60
N VAL A 12 10.47 13.56 5.17
CA VAL A 12 9.76 14.58 5.95
C VAL A 12 9.39 13.96 7.29
N GLY A 13 9.66 14.67 8.39
CA GLY A 13 9.33 14.20 9.74
C GLY A 13 10.18 13.01 10.18
N GLU A 14 9.62 12.17 11.05
CA GLU A 14 10.31 11.01 11.62
C GLU A 14 10.09 9.76 10.76
N VAL A 15 11.19 9.14 10.34
CA VAL A 15 11.18 7.91 9.55
C VAL A 15 12.26 6.97 10.07
N PHE A 16 11.92 5.69 10.20
CA PHE A 16 12.81 4.66 10.70
C PHE A 16 12.84 3.47 9.75
N ALA A 17 13.99 2.84 9.63
CA ALA A 17 14.13 1.50 9.07
C ALA A 17 14.39 0.52 10.19
N VAL A 18 13.64 -0.58 10.20
CA VAL A 18 13.80 -1.70 11.11
C VAL A 18 14.39 -2.84 10.30
N ALA A 19 15.62 -3.26 10.63
CA ALA A 19 16.24 -4.40 9.99
C ALA A 19 15.60 -5.72 10.43
N SER A 20 15.87 -6.81 9.71
CA SER A 20 15.26 -8.12 9.99
C SER A 20 15.66 -8.71 11.35
N ASP A 21 16.67 -8.14 12.01
CA ASP A 21 17.09 -8.44 13.38
C ASP A 21 16.29 -7.65 14.45
N GLY A 22 15.39 -6.76 14.03
CA GLY A 22 14.60 -5.87 14.88
C GLY A 22 15.31 -4.56 15.23
N SER A 23 16.53 -4.32 14.75
CA SER A 23 17.26 -3.08 15.01
C SER A 23 16.64 -1.93 14.24
N ARG A 24 16.21 -0.88 14.96
CA ARG A 24 15.67 0.35 14.36
C ARG A 24 16.75 1.41 14.18
N ARG A 25 16.78 2.04 13.01
CA ARG A 25 17.66 3.18 12.70
C ARG A 25 16.86 4.32 12.05
N PRO A 26 17.16 5.58 12.39
CA PRO A 26 16.53 6.72 11.72
C PRO A 26 16.96 6.77 10.25
N ILE A 27 16.05 7.20 9.39
CA ILE A 27 16.28 7.35 7.95
C ILE A 27 16.40 8.82 7.59
N SER A 28 17.31 9.13 6.67
CA SER A 28 17.55 10.47 6.15
C SER A 28 17.66 10.43 4.63
N GLU A 29 17.58 11.59 3.99
CA GLU A 29 17.78 11.70 2.55
C GLU A 29 19.18 11.17 2.16
N GLY A 30 19.23 10.39 1.08
CA GLY A 30 20.43 9.70 0.61
C GLY A 30 20.72 8.36 1.29
N ASP A 31 19.95 7.98 2.31
CA ASP A 31 20.13 6.71 3.00
C ASP A 31 19.76 5.51 2.12
N ARG A 32 20.44 4.38 2.32
CA ARG A 32 20.26 3.16 1.54
C ARG A 32 19.36 2.21 2.29
N VAL A 33 18.36 1.70 1.59
CA VAL A 33 17.45 0.68 2.13
C VAL A 33 17.67 -0.66 1.44
N TYR A 34 17.59 -1.72 2.22
CA TYR A 34 17.96 -3.08 1.87
C TYR A 34 16.77 -4.03 1.96
N ALA A 35 16.89 -5.16 1.29
CA ALA A 35 15.88 -6.20 1.26
C ALA A 35 15.72 -6.82 2.65
N GLY A 36 14.48 -6.97 3.09
CA GLY A 36 14.12 -7.46 4.42
C GLY A 36 14.09 -6.37 5.51
N GLU A 37 14.42 -5.11 5.19
CA GLU A 37 14.16 -3.99 6.10
C GLU A 37 12.68 -3.58 6.04
N GLN A 38 12.15 -3.06 7.14
CA GLN A 38 10.82 -2.46 7.20
C GLN A 38 10.97 -0.95 7.37
N LEU A 39 10.36 -0.17 6.49
CA LEU A 39 10.26 1.28 6.65
C LEU A 39 9.02 1.61 7.48
N LEU A 40 9.18 2.48 8.48
CA LEU A 40 8.13 2.99 9.34
C LEU A 40 8.18 4.53 9.33
N THR A 41 7.07 5.17 8.98
CA THR A 41 6.91 6.62 9.09
C THR A 41 6.11 6.97 10.34
N GLY A 42 6.48 8.06 11.00
CA GLY A 42 5.74 8.59 12.15
C GLY A 42 4.45 9.30 11.77
N VAL A 43 3.78 9.87 12.79
CA VAL A 43 2.47 10.55 12.66
C VAL A 43 2.46 11.73 11.68
N ALA A 44 3.61 12.37 11.49
CA ALA A 44 3.84 13.44 10.51
C ALA A 44 4.94 13.07 9.49
N GLY A 45 5.27 11.77 9.40
CA GLY A 45 6.34 11.24 8.59
C GLY A 45 5.93 11.01 7.13
N ALA A 46 6.83 11.23 6.19
CA ALA A 46 6.71 10.78 4.82
C ALA A 46 8.09 10.49 4.25
N VAL A 47 8.20 9.48 3.39
CA VAL A 47 9.47 9.10 2.76
C VAL A 47 9.26 8.74 1.31
N ALA A 48 10.18 9.18 0.46
CA ALA A 48 10.26 8.76 -0.92
C ALA A 48 11.58 7.99 -1.12
N VAL A 49 11.49 6.78 -1.68
CA VAL A 49 12.61 5.90 -1.98
C VAL A 49 12.66 5.63 -3.47
N THR A 50 13.78 5.97 -4.10
CA THR A 50 14.08 5.60 -5.48
C THR A 50 14.66 4.18 -5.46
N LEU A 51 13.88 3.24 -5.97
CA LEU A 51 14.22 1.84 -6.05
C LEU A 51 15.27 1.60 -7.14
N THR A 52 16.06 0.53 -7.01
CA THR A 52 17.12 0.17 -7.96
C THR A 52 16.59 -0.23 -9.34
N ASN A 53 15.30 -0.60 -9.45
CA ASN A 53 14.60 -0.82 -10.71
C ASN A 53 14.12 0.48 -11.39
N GLY A 54 14.44 1.66 -10.83
CA GLY A 54 14.08 2.96 -11.37
C GLY A 54 12.68 3.46 -10.99
N GLN A 55 11.93 2.70 -10.20
CA GLN A 55 10.63 3.13 -9.69
C GLN A 55 10.75 3.92 -8.38
N GLN A 56 9.71 4.69 -8.04
CA GLN A 56 9.66 5.47 -6.82
C GLN A 56 8.62 4.86 -5.87
N LEU A 57 9.06 4.46 -4.68
CA LEU A 57 8.19 4.08 -3.58
C LEU A 57 7.98 5.29 -2.67
N THR A 58 6.74 5.68 -2.42
CA THR A 58 6.42 6.77 -1.50
C THR A 58 5.54 6.25 -0.39
N LEU A 59 5.96 6.49 0.86
CA LEU A 59 5.18 6.20 2.06
C LEU A 59 4.68 7.50 2.67
N GLY A 60 3.38 7.51 2.99
CA GLY A 60 2.71 8.60 3.68
C GLY A 60 2.91 8.52 5.20
N ARG A 61 2.04 9.21 5.93
CA ARG A 61 2.02 9.27 7.39
C ARG A 61 1.59 7.95 8.01
N ASP A 62 2.14 7.64 9.19
CA ASP A 62 1.76 6.48 10.02
C ASP A 62 1.72 5.16 9.22
N SER A 63 2.62 5.04 8.24
CA SER A 63 2.64 3.95 7.28
C SER A 63 3.86 3.08 7.51
N ASN A 64 3.71 1.78 7.29
CA ASN A 64 4.83 0.86 7.31
C ASN A 64 4.80 -0.06 6.10
N ILE A 65 5.98 -0.41 5.59
CA ILE A 65 6.13 -1.33 4.48
C ILE A 65 7.37 -2.20 4.67
N THR A 66 7.27 -3.48 4.34
CA THR A 66 8.42 -4.37 4.29
C THR A 66 9.04 -4.31 2.90
N LEU A 67 10.34 -4.04 2.84
CA LEU A 67 11.09 -3.93 1.60
C LEU A 67 11.49 -5.33 1.12
N ASP A 68 10.59 -6.03 0.44
CA ASP A 68 10.88 -7.36 -0.08
C ASP A 68 11.19 -7.33 -1.58
N ALA A 69 12.35 -7.85 -1.96
CA ALA A 69 12.83 -7.82 -3.35
C ALA A 69 11.87 -8.52 -4.33
N GLN A 70 11.20 -9.60 -3.89
CA GLN A 70 10.22 -10.30 -4.74
C GLN A 70 8.99 -9.43 -4.98
N MET A 71 8.54 -8.75 -3.93
CA MET A 71 7.42 -7.82 -4.05
C MET A 71 7.75 -6.59 -4.90
N PHE A 72 8.99 -6.27 -5.25
CA PHE A 72 9.29 -5.18 -6.21
C PHE A 72 9.73 -5.70 -7.59
N ALA A 73 10.14 -6.97 -7.68
CA ALA A 73 10.45 -7.63 -8.94
C ALA A 73 9.19 -8.07 -9.71
N ASP A 74 8.11 -8.39 -8.99
CA ASP A 74 6.88 -8.97 -9.56
C ASP A 74 5.70 -7.98 -9.60
N ARG A 75 5.89 -6.74 -9.17
CA ARG A 75 4.77 -5.84 -8.90
C ARG A 75 4.30 -5.07 -10.13
N GLY A 76 3.53 -5.78 -10.96
CA GLY A 76 2.44 -5.22 -11.75
C GLY A 76 1.16 -4.98 -10.95
N GLU A 77 1.16 -5.16 -9.62
CA GLU A 77 -0.03 -5.01 -8.78
C GLU A 77 0.13 -3.90 -7.72
N PRO A 78 -0.66 -2.82 -7.76
CA PRO A 78 -0.59 -1.78 -6.77
C PRO A 78 -0.86 -2.37 -5.38
N GLN A 79 0.14 -2.33 -4.49
CA GLN A 79 -0.10 -2.48 -3.06
C GLN A 79 -0.89 -1.24 -2.62
N ALA A 80 -2.20 -1.36 -2.70
CA ALA A 80 -3.12 -0.47 -2.00
C ALA A 80 -2.83 -0.53 -0.50
N PRO A 81 -2.95 0.59 0.23
CA PRO A 81 -2.92 0.60 1.69
C PRO A 81 -3.92 -0.42 2.23
N ALA A 82 -3.60 -0.99 3.38
CA ALA A 82 -4.46 -1.88 4.14
C ALA A 82 -5.94 -1.44 4.10
N ALA A 83 -6.80 -2.37 3.70
CA ALA A 83 -8.23 -2.40 3.97
C ALA A 83 -9.04 -1.14 3.62
N GLU A 84 -9.25 -0.93 2.32
CA GLU A 84 -10.61 -0.69 1.85
C GLU A 84 -10.80 -1.60 0.66
N ALA A 85 -11.57 -2.67 0.86
CA ALA A 85 -12.10 -3.42 -0.28
C ALA A 85 -12.72 -2.38 -1.22
N PRO A 86 -12.34 -2.33 -2.52
CA PRO A 86 -13.22 -1.68 -3.48
C PRO A 86 -14.59 -2.33 -3.25
N PRO A 87 -15.69 -1.59 -3.04
CA PRO A 87 -16.99 -2.21 -3.19
C PRO A 87 -16.91 -2.87 -4.57
N ALA A 88 -17.05 -4.20 -4.58
CA ALA A 88 -17.14 -4.95 -5.81
C ALA A 88 -18.11 -4.17 -6.70
N ALA A 89 -17.72 -3.95 -7.97
CA ALA A 89 -18.70 -3.49 -8.94
C ALA A 89 -19.97 -4.35 -8.72
N PRO A 90 -21.16 -3.73 -8.62
CA PRO A 90 -22.38 -4.45 -8.26
C PRO A 90 -22.43 -5.71 -9.11
N SER A 91 -22.43 -6.86 -8.44
CA SER A 91 -22.37 -8.14 -9.12
C SER A 91 -23.71 -8.35 -9.81
N ASP A 92 -23.78 -9.19 -10.85
CA ASP A 92 -25.05 -9.46 -11.57
C ASP A 92 -26.21 -9.86 -10.64
N ALA A 93 -25.90 -10.39 -9.45
CA ALA A 93 -26.88 -10.64 -8.39
C ALA A 93 -27.58 -9.36 -7.88
N ASP A 94 -26.87 -8.24 -7.74
CA ASP A 94 -27.44 -6.95 -7.35
C ASP A 94 -28.38 -6.39 -8.42
N LEU A 95 -28.08 -6.65 -9.70
CA LEU A 95 -28.94 -6.25 -10.82
C LEU A 95 -30.24 -7.08 -10.87
N THR A 96 -30.20 -8.37 -10.54
CA THR A 96 -31.43 -9.19 -10.46
C THR A 96 -32.35 -8.82 -9.28
N ASP A 97 -31.84 -8.12 -8.27
CA ASP A 97 -32.65 -7.66 -7.14
C ASP A 97 -33.49 -6.43 -7.51
N VAL A 98 -32.90 -5.45 -8.22
CA VAL A 98 -33.65 -4.28 -8.72
C VAL A 98 -34.73 -4.64 -9.74
N GLU A 99 -34.50 -5.64 -10.61
CA GLU A 99 -35.53 -6.14 -11.54
C GLU A 99 -36.72 -6.76 -10.80
N ARG A 100 -36.46 -7.52 -9.72
CA ARG A 100 -37.52 -8.10 -8.89
C ARG A 100 -38.29 -7.03 -8.11
N LEU A 101 -37.60 -6.00 -7.59
CA LEU A 101 -38.26 -4.86 -6.95
C LEU A 101 -39.14 -4.09 -7.93
N GLN A 102 -38.67 -3.81 -9.15
CA GLN A 102 -39.45 -3.12 -10.17
C GLN A 102 -40.70 -3.91 -10.59
N ALA A 103 -40.60 -5.24 -10.73
CA ALA A 103 -41.73 -6.10 -11.04
C ALA A 103 -42.79 -6.15 -9.92
N ALA A 104 -42.37 -6.10 -8.64
CA ALA A 104 -43.30 -6.09 -7.51
C ALA A 104 -44.11 -4.78 -7.41
N ILE A 105 -43.49 -3.65 -7.76
CA ILE A 105 -44.15 -2.33 -7.81
C ILE A 105 -45.15 -2.28 -8.97
N GLU A 106 -44.79 -2.79 -10.15
CA GLU A 106 -45.68 -2.84 -11.32
C GLU A 106 -46.89 -3.78 -11.09
N ALA A 107 -46.70 -4.86 -10.33
CA ALA A 107 -47.76 -5.77 -9.93
C ALA A 107 -48.69 -5.19 -8.82
N GLY A 108 -48.41 -3.99 -8.30
CA GLY A 108 -49.25 -3.31 -7.31
C GLY A 108 -49.24 -3.97 -5.93
N VAL A 109 -48.22 -4.77 -5.62
CA VAL A 109 -48.01 -5.35 -4.30
C VAL A 109 -47.00 -4.46 -3.57
N ASP A 110 -47.49 -3.33 -3.06
CA ASP A 110 -46.78 -2.58 -2.01
C ASP A 110 -46.54 -3.50 -0.79
N PRO A 111 -45.39 -3.42 -0.11
CA PRO A 111 -45.17 -4.14 1.15
C PRO A 111 -46.09 -3.65 2.28
#